data_AF-A0A953PT08-F1
#
_entry.id   AF-A0A953PT08-F1
#
_cell.length_a   1.000
_cell.length_b   1.000
_cell.length_c   1.000
_cell.angle_alpha   90.00
_cell.angle_beta   90.00
_cell.angle_gamma   90.00
#
_symmetry.space_group_name_H-M   'P 1'
#
loop_
_entity.id
_entity.type
_entity.pdbx_description
1 polymer ?
#
loop_
_entity_poly.entity_id
_entity_poly.type
_entity_poly.pdbx_seq_one_letter_code
_entity_poly.pdbx_strand_id
1 'polypeptide(L)'
;MFTPQRPRLDLLIASALVLYLELVCIRWFPAHVVFLTFFTNTVLLGSFLGMSVGCLAASQKTDLIRWSPGLIALGMALALITEGGANFFQRVLDVGNRASPQLVYFGTEYHFNDLSGFFIPVEAFNALFFFLIALSLTGPGQEMGRALNHVPNRIEAYSISIAGSLGGIALFAVCSTFELSPFWWFLLVAMGLGYFVAADRTASRREIR
;
A
#
# COMPACT_ATOMS: atom_id res chain seq x y z
N MET A 1 -18.89 6.02 18.14
CA MET A 1 -17.99 6.24 19.31
C MET A 1 -17.17 4.97 19.57
N PHE A 2 -15.85 4.96 19.29
CA PHE A 2 -14.99 3.77 19.51
C PHE A 2 -14.87 3.45 21.00
N THR A 3 -14.79 2.16 21.35
CA THR A 3 -14.82 1.68 22.74
C THR A 3 -13.70 2.31 23.59
N PRO A 4 -14.02 2.91 24.75
CA PRO A 4 -13.18 3.88 25.47
C PRO A 4 -11.94 3.30 26.17
N GLN A 5 -11.47 2.09 25.88
CA GLN A 5 -10.50 1.43 26.76
C GLN A 5 -9.03 1.48 26.38
N ARG A 6 -8.58 1.58 25.11
CA ARG A 6 -7.12 1.76 24.85
C ARG A 6 -6.79 2.54 23.55
N PRO A 7 -7.04 3.86 23.49
CA PRO A 7 -6.56 4.71 22.38
C PRO A 7 -5.05 4.56 22.11
N ARG A 8 -4.27 4.23 23.15
CA ARG A 8 -2.85 3.89 23.07
C ARG A 8 -2.56 2.61 22.29
N LEU A 9 -3.34 1.55 22.50
CA LEU A 9 -3.15 0.29 21.77
C LEU A 9 -3.59 0.44 20.33
N ASP A 10 -4.70 1.13 20.08
CA ASP A 10 -5.16 1.38 18.71
C ASP A 10 -4.10 2.18 17.93
N LEU A 11 -3.47 3.17 18.58
CA LEU A 11 -2.36 3.90 17.99
C LEU A 11 -1.14 3.00 17.73
N LEU A 12 -0.77 2.16 18.70
CA LEU A 12 0.35 1.23 18.54
C LEU A 12 0.12 0.26 17.38
N ILE A 13 -1.07 -0.35 17.30
CA ILE A 13 -1.46 -1.31 16.27
C ILE A 13 -1.58 -0.61 14.91
N ALA A 14 -2.18 0.58 14.85
CA ALA A 14 -2.33 1.33 13.61
C ALA A 14 -0.98 1.75 13.03
N SER A 15 -0.08 2.32 13.85
CA SER A 15 1.27 2.69 13.42
C SER A 15 2.08 1.46 13.00
N ALA A 16 1.99 0.36 13.74
CA ALA A 16 2.63 -0.90 13.37
C ALA A 16 2.10 -1.44 12.03
N LEU A 17 0.77 -1.44 11.84
CA LEU A 17 0.11 -1.93 10.64
C LEU A 17 0.47 -1.11 9.41
N VAL A 18 0.43 0.23 9.51
CA VAL A 18 0.75 1.14 8.41
C VAL A 18 2.19 0.92 7.94
N LEU A 19 3.16 0.91 8.86
CA LEU A 19 4.56 0.77 8.49
C LEU A 19 4.91 -0.65 8.04
N TYR A 20 4.31 -1.67 8.66
CA TYR A 20 4.43 -3.05 8.20
C TYR A 20 3.89 -3.20 6.78
N LEU A 21 2.71 -2.64 6.49
CA LEU A 21 2.11 -2.66 5.15
C LEU A 21 2.98 -1.92 4.14
N GLU A 22 3.55 -0.77 4.50
CA GLU A 22 4.51 -0.06 3.65
C GLU A 22 5.68 -0.95 3.24
N LEU A 23 6.31 -1.67 4.19
CA LEU A 23 7.41 -2.60 3.91
C LEU A 23 6.97 -3.79 3.06
N VAL A 24 5.80 -4.37 3.33
CA VAL A 24 5.23 -5.44 2.50
C VAL A 24 5.04 -4.95 1.07
N CYS A 25 4.48 -3.75 0.89
CA CYS A 25 4.28 -3.17 -0.44
C CYS A 25 5.60 -2.95 -1.17
N ILE A 26 6.60 -2.33 -0.52
CA ILE A 26 7.92 -2.04 -1.09
C ILE A 26 8.63 -3.33 -1.51
N ARG A 27 8.47 -4.42 -0.76
CA ARG A 27 9.12 -5.69 -1.09
C ARG A 27 8.36 -6.49 -2.15
N TRP A 28 7.05 -6.57 -2.03
CA TRP A 28 6.24 -7.49 -2.83
C TRP A 28 5.93 -6.93 -4.22
N PHE A 29 5.48 -5.67 -4.33
CA PHE A 29 5.07 -5.12 -5.63
C PHE A 29 6.20 -5.07 -6.67
N PRO A 30 7.42 -4.58 -6.36
CA PRO A 30 8.52 -4.59 -7.32
C PRO A 30 9.01 -6.00 -7.70
N ALA A 31 8.78 -7.00 -6.84
CA ALA A 31 9.12 -8.39 -7.16
C ALA A 31 8.18 -8.99 -8.22
N HIS A 32 6.92 -8.57 -8.25
CA HIS A 32 5.90 -9.05 -9.21
C HIS A 32 5.72 -8.14 -10.43
N VAL A 33 6.09 -6.87 -10.31
CA VAL A 33 5.96 -5.86 -11.37
C VAL A 33 7.33 -5.26 -11.66
N VAL A 34 8.05 -5.81 -12.64
CA VAL A 34 9.42 -5.40 -12.99
C VAL A 34 9.53 -3.89 -13.26
N PHE A 35 8.50 -3.27 -13.84
CA PHE A 35 8.51 -1.84 -14.12
C PHE A 35 8.66 -0.96 -12.86
N LEU A 36 8.14 -1.41 -11.71
CA LEU A 36 8.28 -0.69 -10.44
C LEU A 36 9.72 -0.73 -9.92
N THR A 37 10.56 -1.65 -10.39
CA THR A 37 11.99 -1.69 -10.00
C THR A 37 12.80 -0.56 -10.65
N PHE A 38 12.37 -0.03 -11.80
CA PHE A 38 12.98 1.15 -12.41
C PHE A 38 12.60 2.44 -11.66
N PHE A 39 11.40 2.46 -11.06
CA PHE A 39 10.89 3.57 -10.27
C PHE A 39 10.79 3.21 -8.79
N THR A 40 11.94 2.90 -8.19
CA THR A 40 12.05 2.36 -6.81
C THR A 40 11.30 3.18 -5.75
N ASN A 41 11.23 4.50 -5.92
CA ASN A 41 10.58 5.40 -4.96
C ASN A 41 9.06 5.49 -5.12
N THR A 42 8.47 4.97 -6.21
CA THR A 42 7.03 5.12 -6.45
C THR A 42 6.19 4.45 -5.37
N VAL A 43 6.53 3.23 -4.97
CA VAL A 43 5.78 2.49 -3.94
C VAL A 43 5.87 3.19 -2.58
N LEU A 44 7.05 3.70 -2.24
CA LEU A 44 7.29 4.45 -1.00
C LEU A 44 6.54 5.78 -1.00
N LEU A 45 6.62 6.57 -2.07
CA LEU A 45 5.90 7.83 -2.20
C LEU A 45 4.39 7.62 -2.19
N GLY A 46 3.89 6.56 -2.85
CA GLY A 46 2.47 6.20 -2.83
C GLY A 46 2.01 5.83 -1.42
N SER A 47 2.83 5.08 -0.68
CA SER A 47 2.56 4.72 0.70
C SER A 47 2.50 5.95 1.61
N PHE A 48 3.48 6.86 1.51
CA PHE A 48 3.46 8.12 2.27
C PHE A 48 2.29 9.02 1.90
N LEU A 49 1.94 9.14 0.62
CA LEU A 49 0.77 9.88 0.19
C LEU A 49 -0.50 9.30 0.80
N GLY A 50 -0.69 7.98 0.67
CA GLY A 50 -1.85 7.28 1.19
C GLY A 50 -2.03 7.46 2.69
N MET A 51 -0.97 7.21 3.46
CA MET A 51 -0.96 7.43 4.90
C MET A 51 -1.28 8.89 5.26
N SER A 52 -0.65 9.85 4.58
CA SER A 52 -0.83 11.29 4.89
C SER A 52 -2.25 11.76 4.59
N VAL A 53 -2.80 11.36 3.43
CA VAL A 53 -4.20 11.64 3.05
C VAL A 53 -5.15 10.97 4.05
N GLY A 54 -4.86 9.74 4.46
CA GLY A 54 -5.60 9.05 5.52
C GLY A 54 -5.62 9.85 6.82
N CYS A 55 -4.46 10.26 7.32
CA CYS A 55 -4.33 11.08 8.52
C CYS A 55 -5.12 12.39 8.43
N LEU A 56 -5.08 13.08 7.29
CA LEU A 56 -5.86 14.29 7.05
C LEU A 56 -7.37 14.01 7.02
N ALA A 57 -7.78 12.85 6.51
CA ALA A 57 -9.15 12.38 6.51
C ALA A 57 -9.64 11.85 7.87
N ALA A 58 -8.82 11.89 8.93
CA ALA A 58 -9.20 11.40 10.26
C ALA A 58 -10.41 12.12 10.86
N SER A 59 -10.66 13.38 10.47
CA SER A 59 -11.82 14.16 10.89
C SER A 59 -13.11 13.79 10.15
N GLN A 60 -13.01 13.05 9.04
CA GLN A 60 -14.17 12.65 8.24
C GLN A 60 -14.91 11.48 8.90
N LYS A 61 -16.24 11.48 8.79
CA LYS A 61 -17.12 10.41 9.30
C LYS A 61 -17.14 9.17 8.40
N THR A 62 -16.53 9.24 7.22
CA THR A 62 -16.44 8.13 6.28
C THR A 62 -15.40 7.12 6.76
N ASP A 63 -15.73 5.83 6.72
CA ASP A 63 -14.80 4.76 7.15
C ASP A 63 -14.07 4.18 5.94
N LEU A 64 -12.92 4.77 5.60
CA LEU A 64 -12.14 4.36 4.43
C LEU A 64 -11.47 3.01 4.64
N ILE A 65 -11.28 2.58 5.90
CA ILE A 65 -10.71 1.28 6.27
C ILE A 65 -11.47 0.10 5.63
N ARG A 66 -12.75 0.27 5.31
CA ARG A 66 -13.57 -0.78 4.67
C ARG A 66 -13.19 -1.03 3.21
N TRP A 67 -12.62 -0.04 2.52
CA TRP A 67 -12.21 -0.14 1.13
C TRP A 67 -10.78 -0.66 0.97
N SER A 68 -9.91 -0.42 1.96
CA SER A 68 -8.51 -0.82 1.93
C SER A 68 -8.27 -2.31 1.62
N PRO A 69 -8.97 -3.29 2.22
CA PRO A 69 -8.78 -4.70 1.87
C PRO A 69 -9.07 -4.98 0.39
N GLY A 70 -10.12 -4.35 -0.17
CA GLY A 70 -10.49 -4.53 -1.58
C GLY A 70 -9.46 -3.92 -2.53
N LEU A 71 -8.92 -2.75 -2.18
CA LEU A 71 -7.87 -2.09 -2.97
C LEU A 71 -6.55 -2.86 -2.93
N ILE A 72 -6.17 -3.41 -1.77
CA ILE A 72 -4.99 -4.27 -1.65
C ILE A 72 -5.18 -5.55 -2.48
N ALA A 73 -6.33 -6.20 -2.37
CA ALA A 73 -6.64 -7.40 -3.16
C ALA A 73 -6.62 -7.11 -4.67
N LEU A 74 -7.13 -5.95 -5.09
CA LEU A 74 -7.07 -5.50 -6.48
C LEU A 74 -5.62 -5.27 -6.93
N GLY A 75 -4.82 -4.56 -6.13
CA GLY A 75 -3.39 -4.36 -6.42
C GLY A 75 -2.63 -5.68 -6.53
N MET A 76 -2.89 -6.63 -5.64
CA MET A 76 -2.31 -7.97 -5.69
C MET A 76 -2.73 -8.73 -6.95
N ALA A 77 -4.03 -8.73 -7.28
CA ALA A 77 -4.53 -9.39 -8.48
C ALA A 77 -3.87 -8.81 -9.74
N LEU A 78 -3.77 -7.49 -9.85
CA LEU A 78 -3.11 -6.83 -10.98
C LEU A 78 -1.62 -7.17 -11.06
N ALA A 79 -0.90 -7.21 -9.94
CA ALA A 79 0.51 -7.58 -9.90
C ALA A 79 0.74 -9.05 -10.32
N LEU A 80 -0.15 -9.97 -9.91
CA LEU A 80 -0.07 -11.37 -10.34
C LEU A 80 -0.44 -11.55 -11.82
N ILE A 81 -1.40 -10.75 -12.33
CA ILE A 81 -1.74 -10.73 -13.76
C ILE A 81 -0.54 -10.25 -14.59
N THR A 82 0.20 -9.24 -14.13
CA THR A 82 1.41 -8.80 -14.84
C THR A 82 2.53 -9.83 -14.85
N GLU A 83 2.70 -10.55 -13.75
CA GLU A 83 3.71 -11.60 -13.64
C GLU A 83 3.34 -12.83 -14.48
N GLY A 84 2.13 -13.37 -14.29
CA GLY A 84 1.65 -14.55 -15.03
C GLY A 84 1.42 -14.25 -16.52
N GLY A 85 1.09 -13.01 -16.83
CA GLY A 85 0.99 -12.49 -18.19
C GLY A 85 2.31 -11.99 -18.74
N ALA A 86 3.46 -12.13 -18.08
CA ALA A 86 4.72 -11.53 -18.51
C ALA A 86 5.10 -11.88 -19.97
N ASN A 87 4.79 -13.10 -20.45
CA ASN A 87 5.01 -13.48 -21.85
C ASN A 87 4.09 -12.75 -22.86
N PHE A 88 2.91 -12.30 -22.41
CA PHE A 88 1.94 -11.54 -23.20
C PHE A 88 2.12 -10.03 -23.02
N PHE A 89 2.33 -9.55 -21.79
CA PHE A 89 2.65 -8.16 -21.47
C PHE A 89 4.01 -7.75 -22.01
N GLN A 90 5.05 -8.60 -22.04
CA GLN A 90 6.28 -8.29 -22.79
C GLN A 90 6.05 -8.20 -24.31
N ARG A 91 5.02 -8.85 -24.86
CA ARG A 91 4.65 -8.76 -26.30
C ARG A 91 3.72 -7.58 -26.62
N VAL A 92 2.88 -7.17 -25.66
CA VAL A 92 1.93 -6.05 -25.81
C VAL A 92 2.57 -4.71 -25.38
N LEU A 93 3.54 -4.76 -24.47
CA LEU A 93 4.44 -3.66 -24.10
C LEU A 93 5.78 -3.78 -24.82
N ASP A 94 5.88 -4.61 -25.87
CA ASP A 94 7.10 -4.76 -26.67
C ASP A 94 7.42 -3.41 -27.30
N VAL A 95 8.45 -2.79 -26.74
CA VAL A 95 9.06 -1.58 -27.26
C VAL A 95 9.59 -1.94 -28.64
N GLY A 96 8.94 -1.40 -29.66
CA GLY A 96 9.48 -1.20 -31.01
C GLY A 96 10.34 -2.33 -31.56
N ASN A 97 9.71 -3.17 -32.40
CA ASN A 97 10.30 -3.91 -33.51
C ASN A 97 11.83 -4.19 -33.46
N ARG A 98 12.18 -5.46 -33.29
CA ARG A 98 13.53 -6.02 -33.38
C ARG A 98 14.30 -5.60 -34.64
N ALA A 99 15.03 -4.50 -34.58
CA ALA A 99 16.21 -4.18 -35.39
C ALA A 99 16.97 -3.10 -34.59
N SER A 100 18.12 -3.31 -33.96
CA SER A 100 19.30 -4.13 -34.23
C SER A 100 20.16 -4.11 -32.94
N PRO A 101 21.06 -5.08 -32.73
CA PRO A 101 21.80 -5.22 -31.47
C PRO A 101 22.98 -4.25 -31.46
N GLN A 102 23.11 -3.40 -30.43
CA GLN A 102 24.34 -2.76 -29.88
C GLN A 102 24.10 -1.31 -29.41
N LEU A 103 23.81 -1.14 -28.11
CA LEU A 103 23.90 0.04 -27.18
C LEU A 103 22.60 0.13 -26.35
N VAL A 104 22.53 -0.28 -25.07
CA VAL A 104 23.10 0.30 -23.83
C VAL A 104 22.66 1.76 -23.59
N TYR A 105 21.68 1.88 -22.67
CA TYR A 105 21.12 3.07 -22.00
C TYR A 105 20.45 4.11 -22.89
N PHE A 106 19.14 3.98 -23.13
CA PHE A 106 18.42 4.98 -23.93
C PHE A 106 17.06 5.38 -23.34
N GLY A 107 17.10 6.50 -22.61
CA GLY A 107 15.95 7.32 -22.24
C GLY A 107 15.64 8.44 -23.24
N THR A 108 16.15 8.40 -24.49
CA THR A 108 15.84 9.42 -25.50
C THR A 108 16.05 8.87 -26.91
N GLU A 109 15.06 8.19 -27.47
CA GLU A 109 14.71 8.28 -28.91
C GLU A 109 13.19 8.14 -29.04
N TYR A 110 12.51 9.24 -28.73
CA TYR A 110 11.11 9.46 -29.07
C TYR A 110 11.01 9.62 -30.59
N HIS A 111 10.71 8.54 -31.31
CA HIS A 111 10.18 8.62 -32.66
C HIS A 111 8.67 8.36 -32.63
N PHE A 112 7.90 9.44 -32.73
CA PHE A 112 6.48 9.41 -33.06
C PHE A 112 6.30 8.81 -34.46
N ASN A 113 5.69 7.63 -34.53
CA ASN A 113 4.84 7.20 -35.65
C ASN A 113 4.30 5.79 -35.37
N ASP A 114 3.10 5.70 -34.79
CA ASP A 114 1.95 5.04 -35.43
C ASP A 114 0.69 5.18 -34.54
N LEU A 115 -0.36 5.80 -35.08
CA LEU A 115 -1.57 6.24 -34.38
C LEU A 115 -2.65 5.15 -34.25
N SER A 116 -2.29 3.86 -34.20
CA SER A 116 -3.31 2.78 -34.21
C SER A 116 -3.04 1.54 -33.35
N GLY A 117 -2.00 1.53 -32.52
CA GLY A 117 -1.80 0.52 -31.48
C GLY A 117 -2.13 1.08 -30.09
N PHE A 118 -2.97 0.40 -29.31
CA PHE A 118 -3.22 0.73 -27.90
C PHE A 118 -1.98 0.37 -27.07
N PHE A 119 -0.94 1.22 -27.12
CA PHE A 119 0.23 1.10 -26.25
C PHE A 119 -0.06 1.79 -24.92
N ILE A 120 -0.02 1.05 -23.82
CA ILE A 120 -0.13 1.64 -22.47
C ILE A 120 1.24 2.20 -22.09
N PRO A 121 1.39 3.52 -21.86
CA PRO A 121 2.65 4.10 -21.42
C PRO A 121 3.08 3.52 -20.07
N VAL A 122 4.38 3.26 -19.89
CA VAL A 122 4.93 2.71 -18.63
C VAL A 122 4.62 3.66 -17.46
N GLU A 123 4.54 4.96 -17.74
CA GLU A 123 4.15 6.00 -16.79
C GLU A 123 2.70 5.84 -16.32
N ALA A 124 1.77 5.48 -17.21
CA ALA A 124 0.38 5.23 -16.85
C ALA A 124 0.26 3.98 -15.97
N PHE A 125 1.05 2.96 -16.26
CA PHE A 125 1.13 1.75 -15.46
C PHE A 125 1.69 2.02 -14.06
N ASN A 126 2.77 2.80 -13.99
CA ASN A 126 3.37 3.23 -12.74
C ASN A 126 2.41 4.09 -11.90
N ALA A 127 1.73 5.04 -12.55
CA ALA A 127 0.71 5.88 -11.91
C ALA A 127 -0.46 5.04 -11.36
N LEU A 128 -0.91 4.02 -12.10
CA LEU A 128 -1.95 3.10 -11.63
C LEU A 128 -1.56 2.44 -10.31
N PHE A 129 -0.38 1.81 -10.24
CA PHE A 129 0.09 1.18 -9.00
C PHE A 129 0.35 2.20 -7.89
N PHE A 130 0.90 3.37 -8.21
CA PHE A 130 1.07 4.47 -7.26
C PHE A 130 -0.25 4.84 -6.58
N PHE A 131 -1.30 5.11 -7.36
CA PHE A 131 -2.61 5.47 -6.83
C PHE A 131 -3.28 4.30 -6.11
N LEU A 132 -3.16 3.07 -6.60
CA LEU A 132 -3.69 1.89 -5.92
C LEU A 132 -3.06 1.70 -4.54
N ILE A 133 -1.75 1.83 -4.43
CA ILE A 133 -1.02 1.75 -3.15
C ILE A 133 -1.42 2.91 -2.24
N ALA A 134 -1.47 4.14 -2.76
CA ALA A 134 -1.89 5.31 -1.98
C ALA A 134 -3.31 5.16 -1.44
N LEU A 135 -4.27 4.78 -2.28
CA LEU A 135 -5.65 4.55 -1.86
C LEU A 135 -5.75 3.39 -0.85
N SER A 136 -4.96 2.33 -1.03
CA SER A 136 -4.91 1.20 -0.11
C SER A 136 -4.48 1.61 1.30
N LEU A 137 -3.46 2.46 1.43
CA LEU A 137 -2.96 2.95 2.73
C LEU A 137 -3.81 4.07 3.33
N THR A 138 -4.76 4.65 2.59
CA THR A 138 -5.60 5.74 3.09
C THR A 138 -6.47 5.31 4.26
N GLY A 139 -7.07 4.11 4.22
CA GLY A 139 -7.87 3.58 5.33
C GLY A 139 -7.07 3.38 6.62
N PRO A 140 -5.97 2.61 6.62
CA PRO A 140 -5.07 2.48 7.77
C PRO A 140 -4.51 3.81 8.27
N GLY A 141 -4.15 4.72 7.35
CA GLY A 141 -3.70 6.06 7.69
C GLY A 141 -4.79 6.87 8.42
N GLN A 142 -6.05 6.71 8.02
CA GLN A 142 -7.18 7.35 8.69
C GLN A 142 -7.34 6.87 10.13
N GLU A 143 -7.27 5.56 10.36
CA GLU A 143 -7.35 4.98 11.70
C GLU A 143 -6.16 5.40 12.57
N MET A 144 -4.95 5.46 12.00
CA MET A 144 -3.78 6.01 12.68
C MET A 144 -3.97 7.48 13.07
N GLY A 145 -4.48 8.32 12.15
CA GLY A 145 -4.78 9.73 12.41
C GLY A 145 -5.88 9.92 13.46
N ARG A 146 -6.92 9.09 13.43
CA ARG A 146 -7.96 9.04 14.47
C ARG A 146 -7.33 8.69 15.82
N ALA A 147 -6.53 7.63 15.89
CA ALA A 147 -5.87 7.21 17.13
C ALA A 147 -4.92 8.27 17.70
N LEU A 148 -4.15 8.97 16.84
CA LEU A 148 -3.31 10.10 17.23
C LEU A 148 -4.11 11.26 17.85
N ASN A 149 -5.31 11.53 17.34
CA ASN A 149 -6.17 12.59 17.85
C ASN A 149 -6.85 12.25 19.18
N HIS A 150 -6.99 10.97 19.51
CA HIS A 150 -7.61 10.52 20.76
C HIS A 150 -6.65 10.47 21.95
N VAL A 151 -5.33 10.47 21.73
CA VAL A 151 -4.33 10.53 22.80
C VAL A 151 -4.10 12.01 23.21
N PRO A 152 -4.45 12.42 24.46
CA PRO A 152 -4.41 13.84 24.84
C PRO A 152 -3.00 14.44 24.84
N ASN A 153 -2.00 13.67 25.28
CA ASN A 153 -0.62 14.11 25.34
C ASN A 153 0.10 13.84 24.02
N ARG A 154 0.55 14.90 23.35
CA ARG A 154 1.20 14.82 22.03
C ARG A 154 2.54 14.07 22.04
N ILE A 155 3.34 14.24 23.09
CA ILE A 155 4.64 13.57 23.22
C ILE A 155 4.43 12.07 23.41
N GLU A 156 3.44 11.71 24.24
CA GLU A 156 3.05 10.32 24.45
C GLU A 156 2.53 9.68 23.16
N ALA A 157 1.63 10.36 22.45
CA ALA A 157 1.10 9.88 21.16
C ALA A 157 2.23 9.61 20.15
N TYR A 158 3.19 10.54 20.04
CA TYR A 158 4.32 10.39 19.14
C TYR A 158 5.25 9.24 19.56
N SER A 159 5.51 9.08 20.86
CA SER A 159 6.32 7.98 21.39
C SER A 159 5.68 6.62 21.12
N ILE A 160 4.37 6.51 21.31
CA ILE A 160 3.60 5.30 21.00
C ILE A 160 3.61 5.04 19.49
N SER A 161 3.46 6.07 18.67
CA SER A 161 3.51 5.92 17.21
C SER A 161 4.87 5.40 16.75
N ILE A 162 5.98 5.95 17.26
CA ILE A 162 7.33 5.43 16.98
C ILE A 162 7.47 3.99 17.46
N ALA A 163 7.01 3.67 18.67
CA ALA A 163 7.09 2.31 19.21
C ALA A 163 6.29 1.31 18.35
N GLY A 164 5.09 1.69 17.91
CA GLY A 164 4.27 0.91 16.99
C GLY A 164 4.98 0.70 15.65
N SER A 165 5.48 1.77 15.04
CA SER A 165 6.28 1.72 13.82
C SER A 165 7.49 0.78 13.93
N LEU A 166 8.30 0.91 14.99
CA LEU A 166 9.41 -0.01 15.26
C LEU A 166 8.92 -1.47 15.40
N GLY A 167 7.77 -1.67 16.04
CA GLY A 167 7.11 -2.97 16.11
C GLY A 167 6.71 -3.52 14.74
N GLY A 168 6.20 -2.68 13.84
CA GLY A 168 5.88 -3.05 12.46
C GLY A 168 7.13 -3.46 11.66
N ILE A 169 8.22 -2.71 11.77
CA ILE A 169 9.52 -3.06 11.16
C ILE A 169 10.03 -4.39 11.72
N ALA A 170 10.01 -4.54 13.05
CA ALA A 170 10.49 -5.76 13.70
C ALA A 170 9.66 -6.98 13.29
N LEU A 171 8.34 -6.84 13.20
CA LEU A 171 7.45 -7.89 12.73
C LEU A 171 7.79 -8.32 11.29
N PHE A 172 8.02 -7.36 10.40
CA PHE A 172 8.45 -7.64 9.03
C PHE A 172 9.83 -8.32 8.98
N ALA A 173 10.78 -7.86 9.79
CA ALA A 173 12.11 -8.45 9.89
C ALA A 173 12.05 -9.90 10.38
N VAL A 174 11.21 -10.21 11.37
CA VAL A 174 10.95 -11.58 11.84
C VAL A 174 10.37 -12.42 10.70
N CYS A 175 9.34 -11.93 10.00
CA CYS A 175 8.76 -12.64 8.87
C CYS A 175 9.77 -12.91 7.75
N SER A 176 10.68 -11.95 7.49
CA SER A 176 11.74 -12.08 6.50
C SER A 176 12.84 -13.05 6.95
N THR A 177 13.16 -13.12 8.25
CA THR A 177 14.18 -14.03 8.80
C THR A 177 13.74 -15.48 8.70
N PHE A 178 12.45 -15.74 8.88
CA PHE A 178 11.86 -17.07 8.69
C PHE A 178 11.49 -17.38 7.23
N GLU A 179 11.87 -16.52 6.28
CA GLU A 179 11.57 -16.67 4.85
C GLU A 179 10.09 -16.97 4.57
N LEU A 180 9.19 -16.37 5.37
CA LEU A 180 7.77 -16.66 5.26
C LEU A 180 7.27 -16.25 3.87
N SER A 181 6.48 -17.12 3.25
CA SER A 181 5.86 -16.83 1.96
C SER A 181 4.99 -15.56 2.03
N PRO A 182 4.78 -14.84 0.92
CA PRO A 182 3.94 -13.63 0.89
C PRO A 182 2.54 -13.79 1.48
N PHE A 183 1.98 -15.01 1.40
CA PHE A 183 0.69 -15.34 2.05
C PHE A 183 0.64 -14.94 3.52
N TRP A 184 1.69 -15.26 4.30
CA TRP A 184 1.75 -14.91 5.72
C TRP A 184 1.85 -13.41 5.94
N TRP A 185 2.53 -12.70 5.04
CA TRP A 185 2.67 -11.25 5.19
C TRP A 185 1.34 -10.55 5.02
N PHE A 186 0.60 -10.89 3.95
CA PHE A 186 -0.72 -10.33 3.69
C PHE A 186 -1.79 -10.86 4.65
N LEU A 187 -1.63 -12.06 5.22
CA LEU A 187 -2.49 -12.54 6.30
C LEU A 187 -2.39 -11.64 7.54
N LEU A 188 -1.17 -11.25 7.94
CA LEU A 188 -0.96 -10.30 9.05
C LEU A 188 -1.59 -8.93 8.75
N VAL A 189 -1.47 -8.44 7.52
CA VAL A 189 -2.17 -7.23 7.08
C VAL A 189 -3.69 -7.40 7.20
N ALA A 190 -4.24 -8.49 6.68
CA ALA A 190 -5.67 -8.77 6.71
C ALA A 190 -6.22 -8.88 8.14
N MET A 191 -5.45 -9.48 9.06
CA MET A 191 -5.80 -9.54 10.48
C MET A 191 -5.81 -8.15 11.12
N GLY A 192 -4.81 -7.31 10.84
CA GLY A 192 -4.74 -5.93 11.34
C GLY A 192 -5.89 -5.06 10.80
N LEU A 193 -6.19 -5.14 9.51
CA LEU A 193 -7.34 -4.47 8.91
C LEU A 193 -8.66 -4.99 9.48
N GLY A 194 -8.77 -6.32 9.64
CA GLY A 194 -9.94 -6.97 10.22
C GLY A 194 -10.24 -6.52 11.65
N TYR A 195 -9.21 -6.30 12.46
CA TYR A 195 -9.35 -5.72 13.80
C TYR A 195 -10.05 -4.35 13.77
N PHE A 196 -9.59 -3.43 12.91
CA PHE A 196 -10.19 -2.09 12.81
C PHE A 196 -11.59 -2.10 12.17
N VAL A 197 -11.82 -2.95 11.16
CA VAL A 197 -13.16 -3.11 10.55
C VAL A 197 -14.16 -3.70 11.55
N ALA A 198 -13.73 -4.66 12.39
CA ALA A 198 -14.57 -5.23 13.43
C ALA A 198 -14.87 -4.22 14.54
N ALA A 199 -13.87 -3.46 14.98
CA ALA A 199 -14.03 -2.39 15.97
C ALA A 199 -15.06 -1.35 15.51
N ASP A 200 -14.98 -0.93 14.25
CA ASP A 200 -15.90 0.03 13.63
C ASP A 200 -17.36 -0.50 13.57
N ARG A 201 -17.55 -1.75 13.14
CA ARG A 201 -18.89 -2.39 13.10
C ARG A 201 -19.55 -2.47 14.48
N THR A 202 -18.78 -2.70 15.54
CA THR A 202 -19.31 -2.75 16.90
C THR A 202 -19.74 -1.38 17.42
N ALA A 203 -19.09 -0.30 16.97
CA ALA A 203 -19.47 1.07 17.31
C ALA A 203 -20.79 1.47 16.63
N SER A 204 -20.93 1.20 15.33
CA SER A 204 -22.14 1.54 14.56
C SER A 204 -23.40 0.81 15.06
N ARG A 205 -23.29 -0.46 15.50
CA ARG A 205 -24.41 -1.22 16.07
C ARG A 205 -24.91 -0.68 17.43
N ARG A 206 -24.06 0.04 18.18
CA ARG A 206 -24.45 0.62 19.48
C ARG A 206 -25.20 1.94 19.35
N GLU A 207 -25.06 2.65 18.24
CA GLU A 207 -25.75 3.94 18.01
C GLU A 207 -27.21 3.76 17.54
N ILE A 208 -27.61 2.55 17.13
CA ILE A 208 -28.96 2.22 16.66
C ILE A 208 -29.86 1.70 17.81
N ARG A 209 -29.28 1.39 18.97
CA ARG A 209 -29.98 0.85 20.14
C ARG A 209 -30.08 1.88 21.25
#